data_AF-A0A4S8KSW4-F1
#
_entry.id   AF-A0A4S8KSW4-F1
#
_cell.length_a   1.000
_cell.length_b   1.000
_cell.length_c   1.000
_cell.angle_alpha   90.00
_cell.angle_beta   90.00
_cell.angle_gamma   90.00
#
_symmetry.space_group_name_H-M   'P 1'
#
loop_
_entity.id
_entity.type
_entity.pdbx_description
1 polymer ?
#
loop_
_entity_poly.entity_id
_entity_poly.type
_entity_poly.pdbx_seq_one_letter_code
_entity_poly.pdbx_strand_id
1 'polypeptide(L)'
;MDAQVMEQTATPLPKLQLALTLLIQSTEPIAATVIYPFIPEFVKSTGITKATVIYPFIPEFVKSTGITKGDETKTGYYAGVIESCFFVSEALVCVYWGRASDVVGRRPVLLLGPLGLTLAMLGFGLSKTFWSLGTFDGNIGVGRTLMMEITDSTNRADALTYIPIMWSLGITVGPMVGGLLADPAQRWPNVAGKLALLREYPYFLPCAAAALYSFVVFVAGYLGLKETLPSIINSKKDRRNVEETESLFSTSPPQTSQCAGAEPVINPSDTSMIEGTSTSASGPSPNSKTPLIRPGSQGRRYGSPASDTSVSSSDNSPAPSPSATNSTPPYSEIFTPRLRIVLINYCFLNFTDMCYCVLIPLVYSTSTSPFGGLGFPPHTIGLIMGTFSLVNAFVQMFGLTKVLKKIGPRTMYQIAYASLFFDFLGLWLVRVLVKWEGGKVTGAVWAVLMVQLGFACLINTAFNATSLLVVESAPSRSGSG
;
A
#
# COMPACT_ATOMS: atom_id res chain seq x y z
N MET A 1 35.29 1.63 -32.17
CA MET A 1 34.10 0.74 -32.29
C MET A 1 33.27 0.99 -31.05
N ASP A 2 32.36 1.95 -31.20
CA ASP A 2 31.54 2.52 -30.15
C ASP A 2 30.52 1.49 -29.65
N ALA A 3 30.63 1.11 -28.37
CA ALA A 3 29.60 0.36 -27.69
C ALA A 3 28.40 1.30 -27.50
N GLN A 4 27.38 1.15 -28.35
CA GLN A 4 26.08 1.78 -28.13
C GLN A 4 25.53 1.29 -26.79
N VAL A 5 25.63 2.14 -25.78
CA VAL A 5 24.80 2.09 -24.58
C VAL A 5 23.37 2.22 -25.09
N MET A 6 22.62 1.11 -25.17
CA MET A 6 21.19 1.17 -25.40
C MET A 6 20.57 1.91 -24.22
N GLU A 7 20.33 3.21 -24.41
CA GLU A 7 19.47 4.01 -23.56
C GLU A 7 18.08 3.36 -23.60
N GLN A 8 17.75 2.65 -22.52
CA GLN A 8 16.47 1.95 -22.41
C GLN A 8 15.36 3.00 -22.55
N THR A 9 14.71 3.01 -23.71
CA THR A 9 13.71 4.02 -24.06
C THR A 9 12.55 3.86 -23.07
N ALA A 10 12.19 4.94 -22.37
CA ALA A 10 11.19 4.89 -21.31
C ALA A 10 9.90 4.25 -21.84
N THR A 11 9.47 3.15 -21.22
CA THR A 11 8.27 2.45 -21.68
C THR A 11 7.04 3.31 -21.38
N PRO A 12 6.08 3.41 -22.32
CA PRO A 12 4.88 4.20 -22.08
C PRO A 12 4.05 3.57 -20.97
N LEU A 13 3.84 4.32 -19.89
CA LEU A 13 2.96 3.93 -18.78
C LEU A 13 1.55 3.58 -19.29
N PRO A 14 0.90 2.50 -18.79
CA PRO A 14 -0.49 2.20 -19.09
C PRO A 14 -1.40 3.20 -18.39
N LYS A 15 -1.52 4.40 -18.97
CA LYS A 15 -2.18 5.58 -18.38
C LYS A 15 -3.59 5.28 -17.86
N LEU A 16 -4.37 4.50 -18.61
CA LEU A 16 -5.74 4.13 -18.23
C LEU A 16 -5.77 3.22 -16.98
N GLN A 17 -4.95 2.16 -16.93
CA GLN A 17 -4.91 1.26 -15.77
C GLN A 17 -4.39 1.97 -14.53
N LEU A 18 -3.35 2.80 -14.69
CA LEU A 18 -2.81 3.60 -13.60
C LEU A 18 -3.86 4.59 -13.06
N ALA A 19 -4.53 5.33 -13.95
CA ALA A 19 -5.56 6.29 -13.55
C ALA A 19 -6.73 5.60 -12.81
N LEU A 20 -7.22 4.46 -13.31
CA LEU A 20 -8.29 3.71 -12.66
C LEU A 20 -7.87 3.17 -11.29
N THR A 21 -6.65 2.68 -11.16
CA THR A 21 -6.12 2.17 -9.88
C THR A 21 -5.95 3.30 -8.87
N LEU A 22 -5.50 4.48 -9.32
CA LEU A 22 -5.40 5.68 -8.49
C LEU A 22 -6.77 6.20 -8.05
N LEU A 23 -7.75 6.20 -8.96
CA LEU A 23 -9.14 6.56 -8.62
C LEU A 23 -9.72 5.61 -7.58
N ILE A 24 -9.57 4.30 -7.75
CA ILE A 24 -10.03 3.30 -6.77
C ILE A 24 -9.38 3.57 -5.41
N GLN A 25 -8.06 3.79 -5.35
CA GLN A 25 -7.36 4.09 -4.08
C GLN A 25 -7.78 5.43 -3.46
N SER A 26 -8.30 6.38 -4.22
CA SER A 26 -8.78 7.65 -3.66
C SER A 26 -10.17 7.57 -3.01
N THR A 27 -10.96 6.54 -3.31
CA THR A 27 -12.31 6.37 -2.73
C THR A 27 -12.27 6.21 -1.21
N GLU A 28 -11.31 5.44 -0.72
CA GLU A 28 -11.12 5.14 0.70
C GLU A 28 -10.82 6.38 1.55
N PRO A 29 -9.76 7.19 1.29
CA PRO A 29 -9.49 8.38 2.08
C PRO A 29 -10.61 9.41 1.98
N ILE A 30 -11.30 9.53 0.84
CA ILE A 30 -12.46 10.43 0.72
C ILE A 30 -13.60 9.97 1.63
N ALA A 31 -13.98 8.70 1.57
CA ALA A 31 -15.07 8.17 2.36
C ALA A 31 -14.75 8.12 3.86
N ALA A 32 -13.49 7.88 4.23
CA ALA A 32 -13.04 7.95 5.63
C ALA A 32 -13.09 9.39 6.15
N THR A 33 -12.65 10.37 5.36
CA THR A 33 -12.53 11.76 5.85
C THR A 33 -13.78 12.62 5.67
N VAL A 34 -14.74 12.20 4.82
CA VAL A 34 -16.02 12.92 4.62
C VAL A 34 -16.84 13.03 5.91
N ILE A 35 -16.67 12.10 6.83
CA ILE A 35 -17.45 12.10 8.06
C ILE A 35 -16.84 12.97 9.17
N TYR A 36 -15.57 13.36 9.06
CA TYR A 36 -14.84 14.13 10.07
C TYR A 36 -15.57 15.37 10.62
N PRO A 37 -16.20 16.21 9.78
CA PRO A 37 -16.78 17.46 10.24
C PRO A 37 -17.93 17.29 11.23
N PHE A 38 -18.61 16.14 11.20
CA PHE A 38 -19.81 15.89 12.00
C PHE A 38 -19.67 14.74 13.00
N ILE A 39 -18.50 14.10 13.08
CA ILE A 39 -18.19 13.12 14.13
C ILE A 39 -18.50 13.66 15.54
N PRO A 40 -18.10 14.89 15.93
CA PRO A 40 -18.33 15.36 17.30
C PRO A 40 -19.82 15.44 17.67
N GLU A 41 -20.67 15.88 16.75
CA GLU A 41 -22.11 15.97 16.95
C GLU A 41 -22.77 14.60 16.92
N PHE A 42 -22.35 13.72 16.00
CA PHE A 42 -22.83 12.35 15.93
C PHE A 42 -22.52 11.57 17.21
N VAL A 43 -21.29 11.71 17.73
CA VAL A 43 -20.86 11.09 19.00
C VAL A 43 -21.71 11.61 20.16
N LYS A 44 -21.95 12.93 20.21
CA LYS A 44 -22.81 13.55 21.24
C LYS A 44 -24.27 13.08 21.15
N SER A 45 -24.78 12.86 19.94
CA SER A 45 -26.17 12.47 19.71
C SER A 45 -26.44 10.99 19.93
N THR A 46 -25.49 10.11 19.63
CA THR A 46 -25.74 8.66 19.61
C THR A 46 -25.22 7.93 20.83
N GLY A 47 -24.29 8.52 21.59
CA GLY A 47 -23.67 7.88 22.75
C GLY A 47 -22.90 6.58 22.41
N ILE A 48 -22.78 6.23 21.11
CA ILE A 48 -22.15 4.99 20.64
C ILE A 48 -20.81 5.31 19.99
N THR A 49 -19.79 4.81 20.67
CA THR A 49 -18.37 4.75 20.33
C THR A 49 -18.10 3.73 19.24
N LYS A 50 -17.61 4.11 18.04
CA LYS A 50 -16.81 3.18 17.21
C LYS A 50 -15.64 3.87 16.51
N ALA A 51 -14.47 3.26 16.72
CA ALA A 51 -13.10 3.76 16.64
C ALA A 51 -12.51 4.02 15.25
N THR A 52 -13.30 3.95 14.19
CA THR A 52 -12.73 3.72 12.85
C THR A 52 -12.27 4.98 12.14
N VAL A 53 -12.55 6.17 12.67
CA VAL A 53 -12.50 7.43 11.89
C VAL A 53 -12.01 8.65 12.68
N ILE A 54 -11.07 8.46 13.62
CA ILE A 54 -10.99 9.36 14.78
C ILE A 54 -9.58 9.94 15.10
N TYR A 55 -8.51 9.85 14.29
CA TYR A 55 -7.18 10.33 14.75
C TYR A 55 -7.16 11.71 15.46
N PRO A 56 -7.81 12.78 14.95
CA PRO A 56 -7.84 14.07 15.65
C PRO A 56 -8.80 14.15 16.84
N PHE A 57 -9.72 13.19 17.00
CA PHE A 57 -10.80 13.24 18.00
C PHE A 57 -10.72 12.13 19.06
N ILE A 58 -9.82 11.13 18.95
CA ILE A 58 -9.74 10.00 19.90
C ILE A 58 -9.47 10.48 21.32
N PRO A 59 -8.53 11.41 21.55
CA PRO A 59 -8.26 11.90 22.90
C PRO A 59 -9.50 12.55 23.53
N GLU A 60 -10.19 13.41 22.78
CA GLU A 60 -11.40 14.08 23.25
C GLU A 60 -12.55 13.09 23.46
N PHE A 61 -12.66 12.12 22.57
CA PHE A 61 -13.60 11.02 22.68
C PHE A 61 -13.39 10.25 23.99
N VAL A 62 -12.17 9.81 24.29
CA VAL A 62 -11.83 9.12 25.55
C VAL A 62 -12.17 9.98 26.76
N LYS A 63 -11.90 11.29 26.73
CA LYS A 63 -12.31 12.22 27.80
C LYS A 63 -13.83 12.26 27.97
N SER A 64 -14.58 12.33 26.87
CA SER A 64 -16.04 12.43 26.87
C SER A 64 -16.74 11.17 27.41
N THR A 65 -16.11 9.99 27.29
CA THR A 65 -16.67 8.74 27.85
C THR A 65 -16.67 8.69 29.37
N GLY A 66 -15.86 9.53 30.04
CA GLY A 66 -15.68 9.47 31.48
C GLY A 66 -14.90 8.24 31.99
N ILE A 67 -14.37 7.39 31.10
CA ILE A 67 -13.61 6.18 31.50
C ILE A 67 -12.35 6.52 32.30
N THR A 68 -11.81 7.71 32.07
CA THR A 68 -10.64 8.24 32.78
C THR A 68 -10.98 8.80 34.15
N LYS A 69 -12.27 8.92 34.53
CA LYS A 69 -12.73 9.52 35.80
C LYS A 69 -12.11 10.91 36.06
N GLY A 70 -11.88 11.69 34.99
CA GLY A 70 -11.24 13.02 35.05
C GLY A 70 -9.71 13.01 35.07
N ASP A 71 -9.07 11.85 35.00
CA ASP A 71 -7.61 11.73 34.96
C ASP A 71 -7.07 11.80 33.52
N GLU A 72 -6.63 12.98 33.10
CA GLU A 72 -6.13 13.19 31.73
C GLU A 72 -4.91 12.31 31.40
N THR A 73 -4.13 11.87 32.40
CA THR A 73 -2.92 11.05 32.16
C THR A 73 -3.25 9.68 31.56
N LYS A 74 -4.44 9.16 31.84
CA LYS A 74 -4.91 7.87 31.32
C LYS A 74 -5.51 7.97 29.92
N THR A 75 -5.79 9.18 29.44
CA THR A 75 -6.37 9.41 28.11
C THR A 75 -5.51 8.78 27.02
N GLY A 76 -4.19 8.96 27.08
CA GLY A 76 -3.26 8.38 26.11
C GLY A 76 -3.25 6.85 26.11
N TYR A 77 -3.39 6.21 27.28
CA TYR A 77 -3.43 4.75 27.38
C TYR A 77 -4.68 4.17 26.70
N TYR A 78 -5.87 4.69 27.04
CA TYR A 78 -7.11 4.21 26.44
C TYR A 78 -7.20 4.56 24.95
N ALA A 79 -6.73 5.74 24.55
CA ALA A 79 -6.63 6.13 23.14
C ALA A 79 -5.76 5.14 22.35
N GLY A 80 -4.56 4.84 22.85
CA GLY A 80 -3.65 3.91 22.19
C GLY A 80 -4.18 2.48 22.13
N VAL A 81 -4.90 2.01 23.15
CA VAL A 81 -5.55 0.67 23.12
C VAL A 81 -6.62 0.61 22.04
N ILE A 82 -7.47 1.64 21.93
CA ILE A 82 -8.53 1.72 20.93
C ILE A 82 -7.93 1.68 19.51
N GLU A 83 -6.89 2.47 19.25
CA GLU A 83 -6.22 2.50 17.94
C GLU A 83 -5.47 1.21 17.65
N SER A 84 -4.79 0.63 18.64
CA SER A 84 -4.06 -0.64 18.46
C SER A 84 -5.01 -1.77 18.07
N CYS A 85 -6.18 -1.87 18.70
CA CYS A 85 -7.19 -2.86 18.34
C CYS A 85 -7.68 -2.69 16.89
N PHE A 86 -7.82 -1.45 16.43
CA PHE A 86 -8.17 -1.15 15.05
C PHE A 86 -7.09 -1.64 14.07
N PHE A 87 -5.83 -1.24 14.28
CA PHE A 87 -4.72 -1.64 13.40
C PHE A 87 -4.43 -3.14 13.41
N VAL A 88 -4.58 -3.81 14.55
CA VAL A 88 -4.46 -5.28 14.62
C VAL A 88 -5.54 -5.95 13.78
N SER A 89 -6.78 -5.45 13.86
CA SER A 89 -7.88 -5.97 13.05
C SER A 89 -7.63 -5.74 11.56
N GLU A 90 -7.18 -4.55 11.19
CA GLU A 90 -6.82 -4.17 9.83
C GLU A 90 -5.67 -5.05 9.29
N ALA A 91 -4.63 -5.29 10.08
CA ALA A 91 -3.51 -6.15 9.68
C ALA A 91 -3.95 -7.58 9.35
N LEU A 92 -4.84 -8.17 10.15
CA LEU A 92 -5.39 -9.50 9.92
C LEU A 92 -6.24 -9.55 8.64
N VAL A 93 -7.09 -8.54 8.44
CA VAL A 93 -7.97 -8.43 7.27
C VAL A 93 -7.15 -8.17 5.99
N CYS A 94 -6.09 -7.37 6.06
CA CYS A 94 -5.21 -7.09 4.94
C CYS A 94 -4.49 -8.36 4.44
N VAL A 95 -4.02 -9.23 5.35
CA VAL A 95 -3.44 -10.54 4.97
C VAL A 95 -4.47 -11.41 4.25
N TYR A 96 -5.72 -11.42 4.73
CA TYR A 96 -6.81 -12.16 4.10
C TYR A 96 -7.08 -11.65 2.67
N TRP A 97 -7.23 -10.33 2.50
CA TRP A 97 -7.45 -9.73 1.18
C TRP A 97 -6.28 -9.88 0.22
N GLY A 98 -5.04 -9.81 0.73
CA GLY A 98 -3.83 -10.09 -0.05
C GLY A 98 -3.87 -11.51 -0.63
N ARG A 99 -4.09 -12.51 0.23
CA ARG A 99 -4.22 -13.93 -0.20
C ARG A 99 -5.39 -14.15 -1.13
N ALA A 100 -6.54 -13.54 -0.85
CA ALA A 100 -7.71 -13.63 -1.72
C ALA A 100 -7.40 -13.07 -3.11
N SER A 101 -6.65 -11.97 -3.20
CA SER A 101 -6.26 -11.38 -4.48
C SER A 101 -5.29 -12.25 -5.29
N ASP A 102 -4.44 -13.04 -4.62
CA ASP A 102 -3.52 -13.97 -5.30
C ASP A 102 -4.23 -15.18 -5.90
N VAL A 103 -5.40 -15.56 -5.37
CA VAL A 103 -6.18 -16.72 -5.84
C VAL A 103 -7.28 -16.30 -6.82
N VAL A 104 -8.06 -15.29 -6.46
CA VAL A 104 -9.25 -14.85 -7.20
C VAL A 104 -8.87 -13.91 -8.37
N GLY A 105 -7.73 -13.22 -8.27
CA GLY A 105 -7.29 -12.18 -9.21
C GLY A 105 -7.30 -10.78 -8.59
N ARG A 106 -6.51 -9.87 -9.16
CA ARG A 106 -6.38 -8.49 -8.67
C ARG A 106 -7.64 -7.68 -8.94
N ARG A 107 -8.23 -7.85 -10.13
CA ARG A 107 -9.41 -7.10 -10.58
C ARG A 107 -10.64 -7.29 -9.67
N PRO A 108 -11.11 -8.51 -9.39
CA PRO A 108 -12.32 -8.69 -8.59
C PRO A 108 -12.17 -8.18 -7.16
N VAL A 109 -10.99 -8.37 -6.55
CA VAL A 109 -10.73 -7.88 -5.19
C VAL A 109 -10.70 -6.36 -5.15
N LEU A 110 -10.02 -5.70 -6.10
CA LEU A 110 -9.96 -4.24 -6.14
C LEU A 110 -11.31 -3.57 -6.41
N LEU A 111 -12.20 -4.21 -7.17
CA LEU A 111 -13.55 -3.70 -7.43
C LEU A 111 -14.49 -3.91 -6.24
N LEU A 112 -14.23 -4.91 -5.40
CA LEU A 112 -15.07 -5.16 -4.22
C LEU A 112 -14.90 -4.07 -3.16
N GLY A 113 -13.74 -3.43 -3.06
CA GLY A 113 -13.54 -2.32 -2.13
C GLY A 113 -14.43 -1.09 -2.39
N PRO A 114 -14.42 -0.41 -3.55
CA PRO A 114 -15.29 0.75 -3.80
C PRO A 114 -16.78 0.38 -3.77
N LEU A 115 -17.14 -0.86 -4.15
CA LEU A 115 -18.51 -1.35 -4.00
C LEU A 115 -18.90 -1.51 -2.52
N GLY A 116 -18.06 -2.18 -1.73
CA GLY A 116 -18.25 -2.34 -0.29
C GLY A 116 -18.31 -0.99 0.42
N LEU A 117 -17.48 -0.05 0.01
CA LEU A 117 -17.45 1.32 0.53
C LEU A 117 -18.73 2.09 0.18
N THR A 118 -19.27 1.91 -1.04
CA THR A 118 -20.57 2.46 -1.44
C THR A 118 -21.67 1.98 -0.50
N LEU A 119 -21.76 0.66 -0.29
CA LEU A 119 -22.76 0.06 0.59
C LEU A 119 -22.56 0.48 2.05
N ALA A 120 -21.31 0.57 2.51
CA ALA A 120 -20.97 1.00 3.85
C ALA A 120 -21.36 2.47 4.10
N MET A 121 -21.09 3.37 3.14
CA MET A 121 -21.44 4.79 3.26
C MET A 121 -22.95 5.03 3.22
N LEU A 122 -23.69 4.31 2.36
CA LEU A 122 -25.15 4.37 2.36
C LEU A 122 -25.74 3.81 3.66
N GLY A 123 -25.20 2.68 4.12
CA GLY A 123 -25.59 2.07 5.39
C GLY A 123 -25.33 2.99 6.57
N PHE A 124 -24.17 3.64 6.62
CA PHE A 124 -23.81 4.59 7.66
C PHE A 124 -24.73 5.83 7.63
N GLY A 125 -24.97 6.41 6.45
CA GLY A 125 -25.84 7.58 6.30
C GLY A 125 -27.30 7.34 6.71
N LEU A 126 -27.81 6.11 6.55
CA LEU A 126 -29.17 5.70 6.94
C LEU A 126 -29.25 5.10 8.34
N SER A 127 -28.14 4.96 9.04
CA SER A 127 -28.13 4.29 10.32
C SER A 127 -28.25 5.26 11.49
N LYS A 128 -29.14 4.93 12.43
CA LYS A 128 -29.20 5.56 13.76
C LYS A 128 -28.39 4.78 14.81
N THR A 129 -27.88 3.60 14.46
CA THR A 129 -27.14 2.69 15.35
C THR A 129 -25.94 2.10 14.61
N PHE A 130 -24.72 2.29 15.11
CA PHE A 130 -23.53 1.94 14.33
C PHE A 130 -23.39 0.42 14.09
N TRP A 131 -23.58 -0.01 12.84
CA TRP A 131 -23.22 -1.36 12.36
C TRP A 131 -21.86 -1.30 11.67
N SER A 132 -20.97 -2.21 12.03
CA SER A 132 -19.62 -2.31 11.47
C SER A 132 -19.68 -2.90 10.06
N LEU A 133 -19.66 -2.04 9.04
CA LEU A 133 -19.40 -2.45 7.65
C LEU A 133 -17.92 -2.20 7.25
N GLY A 134 -17.02 -2.07 8.23
CA GLY A 134 -15.60 -1.76 8.06
C GLY A 134 -14.70 -2.91 7.62
N THR A 135 -15.24 -3.97 7.00
CA THR A 135 -14.45 -5.16 6.60
C THR A 135 -13.92 -5.08 5.16
N PHE A 136 -14.26 -4.03 4.41
CA PHE A 136 -13.94 -3.93 2.97
C PHE A 136 -12.62 -3.22 2.64
N ASP A 137 -11.76 -2.98 3.63
CA ASP A 137 -10.60 -2.09 3.50
C ASP A 137 -9.28 -2.82 3.22
N GLY A 138 -9.26 -3.67 2.19
CA GLY A 138 -8.06 -4.39 1.73
C GLY A 138 -7.38 -3.76 0.51
N ASN A 139 -7.92 -2.65 0.02
CA ASN A 139 -7.62 -2.15 -1.32
C ASN A 139 -6.25 -1.51 -1.47
N ILE A 140 -5.70 -0.92 -0.41
CA ILE A 140 -4.36 -0.30 -0.45
C ILE A 140 -3.30 -1.33 -0.84
N GLY A 141 -3.30 -2.50 -0.19
CA GLY A 141 -2.29 -3.53 -0.43
C GLY A 141 -2.38 -4.11 -1.83
N VAL A 142 -3.59 -4.48 -2.27
CA VAL A 142 -3.81 -5.05 -3.61
C VAL A 142 -3.56 -4.02 -4.72
N GLY A 143 -3.90 -2.74 -4.48
CA GLY A 143 -3.69 -1.64 -5.43
C GLY A 143 -2.22 -1.34 -5.66
N ARG A 144 -1.41 -1.35 -4.59
CA ARG A 144 0.05 -1.27 -4.69
C ARG A 144 0.64 -2.43 -5.50
N THR A 145 0.20 -3.66 -5.23
CA THR A 145 0.66 -4.83 -6.00
C THR A 145 0.31 -4.72 -7.47
N LEU A 146 -0.94 -4.37 -7.81
CA LEU A 146 -1.35 -4.16 -9.20
C LEU A 146 -0.49 -3.08 -9.87
N MET A 147 -0.23 -1.97 -9.18
CA MET A 147 0.59 -0.89 -9.70
C MET A 147 2.00 -1.36 -10.05
N MET A 148 2.62 -2.20 -9.21
CA MET A 148 3.95 -2.77 -9.46
C MET A 148 3.96 -3.82 -10.59
N GLU A 149 2.84 -4.52 -10.81
CA GLU A 149 2.67 -5.48 -11.91
C GLU A 149 2.52 -4.79 -13.28
N ILE A 150 1.87 -3.61 -13.35
CA ILE A 150 1.66 -2.87 -14.61
C ILE A 150 2.79 -1.88 -14.94
N THR A 151 3.76 -1.71 -14.03
CA THR A 151 4.88 -0.76 -14.18
C THR A 151 6.22 -1.48 -14.26
N ASP A 152 7.18 -0.84 -14.91
CA ASP A 152 8.53 -1.38 -15.14
C ASP A 152 9.59 -0.63 -14.32
N SER A 153 10.85 -1.07 -14.40
CA SER A 153 11.96 -0.42 -13.69
C SER A 153 12.20 1.04 -14.08
N THR A 154 11.67 1.50 -15.22
CA THR A 154 11.85 2.89 -15.68
C THR A 154 10.78 3.83 -15.10
N ASN A 155 9.56 3.33 -14.89
CA ASN A 155 8.40 4.14 -14.53
C ASN A 155 7.76 3.82 -13.16
N ARG A 156 8.20 2.76 -12.46
CA ARG A 156 7.74 2.38 -11.10
C ARG A 156 7.84 3.51 -10.09
N ALA A 157 8.98 4.22 -10.08
CA ALA A 157 9.18 5.35 -9.18
C ALA A 157 8.11 6.42 -9.38
N ASP A 158 7.79 6.74 -10.64
CA ASP A 158 6.79 7.75 -10.99
C ASP A 158 5.38 7.28 -10.58
N ALA A 159 5.04 6.01 -10.84
CA ALA A 159 3.74 5.47 -10.43
C ALA A 159 3.53 5.49 -8.91
N LEU A 160 4.54 5.08 -8.13
CA LEU A 160 4.50 5.09 -6.68
C LEU A 160 4.32 6.51 -6.10
N THR A 161 4.83 7.55 -6.80
CA THR A 161 4.63 8.94 -6.34
C THR A 161 3.18 9.40 -6.39
N TYR A 162 2.36 8.81 -7.28
CA TYR A 162 0.96 9.21 -7.40
C TYR A 162 0.07 8.71 -6.27
N ILE A 163 0.45 7.62 -5.58
CA ILE A 163 -0.33 7.06 -4.47
C ILE A 163 -0.51 8.07 -3.32
N PRO A 164 0.55 8.61 -2.69
CA PRO A 164 0.40 9.56 -1.59
C PRO A 164 -0.24 10.88 -2.03
N ILE A 165 -0.10 11.26 -3.30
CA ILE A 165 -0.77 12.44 -3.86
C ILE A 165 -2.29 12.24 -3.84
N MET A 166 -2.76 11.10 -4.36
CA MET A 166 -4.19 10.78 -4.34
C MET A 166 -4.74 10.62 -2.92
N TRP A 167 -3.96 10.05 -2.02
CA TRP A 167 -4.32 9.94 -0.61
C TRP A 167 -4.50 11.31 0.04
N SER A 168 -3.54 12.21 -0.18
CA SER A 168 -3.58 13.58 0.36
C SER A 168 -4.73 14.40 -0.25
N LEU A 169 -5.03 14.20 -1.53
CA LEU A 169 -6.21 14.77 -2.17
C LEU A 169 -7.49 14.26 -1.52
N GLY A 170 -7.58 12.96 -1.22
CA GLY A 170 -8.73 12.39 -0.55
C GLY A 170 -8.96 12.98 0.85
N ILE A 171 -7.90 13.09 1.65
CA ILE A 171 -7.94 13.73 2.99
C ILE A 171 -8.34 15.20 2.90
N THR A 172 -8.02 15.89 1.81
CA THR A 172 -8.39 17.30 1.61
C THR A 172 -9.85 17.43 1.17
N VAL A 173 -10.26 16.66 0.16
CA VAL A 173 -11.59 16.76 -0.45
C VAL A 173 -12.68 16.23 0.47
N GLY A 174 -12.42 15.15 1.21
CA GLY A 174 -13.42 14.53 2.07
C GLY A 174 -14.02 15.50 3.09
N PRO A 175 -13.25 16.15 3.99
CA PRO A 175 -13.79 17.07 4.97
C PRO A 175 -14.46 18.30 4.33
N MET A 176 -14.00 18.75 3.17
CA MET A 176 -14.66 19.84 2.42
C MET A 176 -16.07 19.43 1.98
N VAL A 177 -16.22 18.24 1.40
CA VAL A 177 -17.51 17.69 0.99
C VAL A 177 -18.39 17.41 2.20
N GLY A 178 -17.81 16.82 3.25
CA GLY A 178 -18.47 16.50 4.51
C GLY A 178 -19.06 17.71 5.20
N GLY A 179 -18.28 18.79 5.31
CA GLY A 179 -18.68 20.01 6.00
C GLY A 179 -19.66 20.84 5.18
N LEU A 180 -19.54 20.84 3.85
CA LEU A 180 -20.46 21.56 2.97
C LEU A 180 -21.86 20.92 2.94
N LEU A 181 -21.92 19.59 3.03
CA LEU A 181 -23.16 18.82 2.91
C LEU A 181 -23.79 18.41 4.25
N ALA A 182 -23.10 18.61 5.38
CA ALA A 182 -23.63 18.34 6.71
C ALA A 182 -24.86 19.21 7.02
N ASP A 183 -25.80 18.65 7.78
CA ASP A 183 -27.07 19.28 8.19
C ASP A 183 -27.83 20.01 7.06
N PRO A 184 -28.16 19.30 5.97
CA PRO A 184 -28.79 19.93 4.81
C PRO A 184 -30.17 20.51 5.16
N ALA A 185 -30.88 19.94 6.12
CA ALA A 185 -32.19 20.43 6.57
C ALA A 185 -32.12 21.81 7.24
N GLN A 186 -31.03 22.14 7.95
CA GLN A 186 -30.80 23.48 8.50
C GLN A 186 -30.20 24.43 7.46
N ARG A 187 -29.29 23.92 6.63
CA ARG A 187 -28.56 24.71 5.63
C ARG A 187 -29.45 25.17 4.46
N TRP A 188 -30.34 24.27 3.99
CA TRP A 188 -31.25 24.50 2.87
C TRP A 188 -32.70 24.18 3.25
N PRO A 189 -33.34 25.01 4.10
CA PRO A 189 -34.67 24.73 4.63
C PRO A 189 -35.75 24.63 3.54
N ASN A 190 -35.60 25.35 2.43
CA ASN A 190 -36.58 25.40 1.34
C ASN A 190 -36.58 24.18 0.42
N VAL A 191 -35.48 23.43 0.36
CA VAL A 191 -35.28 22.29 -0.57
C VAL A 191 -35.06 21.01 0.23
N ALA A 192 -34.01 20.96 1.05
CA ALA A 192 -33.66 19.79 1.85
C ALA A 192 -34.51 19.66 3.12
N GLY A 193 -34.99 20.77 3.70
CA GLY A 193 -35.87 20.75 4.87
C GLY A 193 -37.26 20.15 4.61
N LYS A 194 -37.69 20.06 3.35
CA LYS A 194 -38.96 19.43 2.94
C LYS A 194 -38.89 17.90 2.85
N LEU A 195 -37.68 17.33 2.76
CA LEU A 195 -37.46 15.89 2.69
C LEU A 195 -37.40 15.31 4.11
N ALA A 196 -38.39 14.49 4.48
CA ALA A 196 -38.42 13.81 5.78
C ALA A 196 -37.16 13.00 6.05
N LEU A 197 -36.61 12.35 5.01
CA LEU A 197 -35.36 11.59 5.09
C LEU A 197 -34.16 12.44 5.54
N LEU A 198 -33.98 13.64 4.98
CA LEU A 198 -32.85 14.52 5.31
C LEU A 198 -33.00 15.22 6.67
N ARG A 199 -34.23 15.30 7.17
CA ARG A 199 -34.52 15.80 8.52
C ARG A 199 -34.29 14.72 9.58
N GLU A 200 -34.62 13.48 9.26
CA GLU A 200 -34.44 12.33 10.14
C GLU A 200 -32.98 11.82 10.15
N TYR A 201 -32.26 12.00 9.03
CA TYR A 201 -30.87 11.60 8.84
C TYR A 201 -30.01 12.77 8.36
N PRO A 202 -29.52 13.63 9.27
CA PRO A 202 -28.75 14.83 8.92
C PRO A 202 -27.43 14.53 8.19
N TYR A 203 -26.86 13.35 8.42
CA TYR A 203 -25.58 12.92 7.84
C TYR A 203 -25.72 12.07 6.58
N PHE A 204 -26.95 11.80 6.13
CA PHE A 204 -27.18 10.98 4.94
C PHE A 204 -26.60 11.62 3.67
N LEU A 205 -26.74 12.94 3.51
CA LEU A 205 -26.31 13.63 2.30
C LEU A 205 -24.79 13.59 2.03
N PRO A 206 -23.90 13.91 3.00
CA PRO A 206 -22.46 13.78 2.79
C PRO A 206 -22.04 12.33 2.51
N CYS A 207 -22.66 11.36 3.19
CA CYS A 207 -22.39 9.94 2.98
C CYS A 207 -22.89 9.44 1.62
N ALA A 208 -24.06 9.91 1.15
CA ALA A 208 -24.59 9.61 -0.17
C ALA A 208 -23.70 10.18 -1.28
N ALA A 209 -23.13 11.39 -1.09
CA ALA A 209 -22.18 11.97 -2.04
C ALA A 209 -20.89 11.14 -2.15
N ALA A 210 -20.32 10.71 -1.01
CA ALA A 210 -19.16 9.83 -1.00
C ALA A 210 -19.48 8.44 -1.60
N ALA A 211 -20.66 7.89 -1.31
CA ALA A 211 -21.13 6.63 -1.90
C ALA A 211 -21.28 6.74 -3.42
N LEU A 212 -21.87 7.84 -3.92
CA LEU A 212 -22.02 8.08 -5.35
C LEU A 212 -20.65 8.15 -6.04
N TYR A 213 -19.69 8.86 -5.44
CA TYR A 213 -18.32 8.91 -5.95
C TYR A 213 -17.69 7.51 -6.04
N SER A 214 -17.74 6.74 -4.96
CA SER A 214 -17.22 5.37 -4.90
C SER A 214 -17.91 4.45 -5.92
N PHE A 215 -19.22 4.61 -6.13
CA PHE A 215 -19.98 3.84 -7.11
C PHE A 215 -19.58 4.18 -8.55
N VAL A 216 -19.40 5.47 -8.86
CA VAL A 216 -18.91 5.91 -10.18
C VAL A 216 -17.52 5.34 -10.44
N VAL A 217 -16.64 5.36 -9.44
CA VAL A 217 -15.30 4.77 -9.55
C VAL A 217 -15.38 3.25 -9.71
N PHE A 218 -16.29 2.56 -9.01
CA PHE A 218 -16.56 1.14 -9.21
C PHE A 218 -16.99 0.85 -10.65
N VAL A 219 -17.93 1.60 -11.21
CA VAL A 219 -18.39 1.42 -12.60
C VAL A 219 -17.25 1.67 -13.59
N ALA A 220 -16.48 2.75 -13.41
CA ALA A 220 -15.33 3.04 -14.25
C ALA A 220 -14.26 1.93 -14.18
N GLY A 221 -13.98 1.43 -12.98
CA GLY A 221 -13.09 0.29 -12.76
C GLY A 221 -13.63 -1.00 -13.38
N TYR A 222 -14.93 -1.26 -13.26
CA TYR A 222 -15.56 -2.45 -13.82
C TYR A 222 -15.42 -2.47 -15.35
N LEU A 223 -15.63 -1.33 -16.01
CA LEU A 223 -15.54 -1.19 -17.46
C LEU A 223 -14.10 -1.16 -17.98
N GLY A 224 -13.16 -0.56 -17.23
CA GLY A 224 -11.81 -0.26 -17.74
C GLY A 224 -10.66 -1.09 -17.14
N LEU A 225 -10.81 -1.63 -15.93
CA LEU A 225 -9.73 -2.36 -15.25
C LEU A 225 -9.60 -3.77 -15.83
N LYS A 226 -8.41 -4.11 -16.32
CA LYS A 226 -8.08 -5.46 -16.79
C LYS A 226 -7.38 -6.23 -15.68
N GLU A 227 -7.50 -7.55 -15.73
CA GLU A 227 -6.76 -8.45 -14.82
C GLU A 227 -5.25 -8.31 -15.06
N THR A 228 -4.48 -8.27 -13.98
CA THR A 228 -3.01 -8.10 -14.01
C THR A 228 -2.28 -9.33 -13.46
N LEU A 229 -2.98 -10.21 -12.72
CA LEU A 229 -2.37 -11.40 -12.13
C LEU A 229 -1.74 -12.30 -13.22
N PRO A 230 -0.40 -12.54 -13.19
CA PRO A 230 0.28 -13.25 -14.27
C PRO A 230 -0.19 -14.70 -14.48
N SER A 231 -0.56 -15.41 -13.41
CA SER A 231 -1.03 -16.80 -13.50
C SER A 231 -2.32 -16.92 -14.30
N ILE A 232 -3.28 -16.01 -14.07
CA ILE A 232 -4.55 -15.98 -14.80
C ILE A 232 -4.34 -15.52 -16.24
N ILE A 233 -3.44 -14.56 -16.48
CA ILE A 233 -3.13 -14.09 -17.84
C ILE A 233 -2.53 -15.22 -18.68
N ASN A 234 -1.52 -15.92 -18.14
CA ASN A 234 -0.87 -17.02 -18.84
C ASN A 234 -1.84 -18.17 -19.12
N SER A 235 -2.65 -18.58 -18.11
CA SER A 235 -3.68 -19.61 -18.31
C SER A 235 -4.71 -19.22 -19.39
N LYS A 236 -5.14 -17.96 -19.46
CA LYS A 236 -6.03 -17.47 -20.53
C LYS A 236 -5.35 -17.45 -21.89
N LYS A 237 -4.05 -17.17 -21.97
CA LYS A 237 -3.28 -17.20 -23.22
C LYS A 237 -3.11 -18.63 -23.72
N ASP A 238 -2.75 -19.56 -22.84
CA ASP A 238 -2.60 -20.97 -23.17
C ASP A 238 -3.91 -21.57 -23.67
N ARG A 239 -5.02 -21.29 -22.97
CA ARG A 239 -6.35 -21.74 -23.41
C ARG A 239 -6.74 -21.18 -24.78
N ARG A 240 -6.43 -19.91 -25.05
CA ARG A 240 -6.70 -19.29 -26.35
C ARG A 240 -5.85 -19.90 -27.47
N ASN A 241 -4.58 -20.17 -27.18
CA ASN A 241 -3.69 -20.86 -28.13
C ASN A 241 -4.18 -22.28 -28.42
N VAL A 242 -4.68 -23.00 -27.41
CA VAL A 242 -5.27 -24.35 -27.59
C VAL A 242 -6.54 -24.26 -28.45
N GLU A 243 -7.44 -23.33 -28.16
CA GLU A 243 -8.67 -23.11 -28.95
C GLU A 243 -8.37 -22.70 -30.41
N GLU A 244 -7.35 -21.86 -30.63
CA GLU A 244 -6.88 -21.46 -31.97
C GLU A 244 -6.25 -22.66 -32.71
N THR A 245 -5.47 -23.47 -32.00
CA THR A 245 -4.86 -24.70 -32.54
C THR A 245 -5.93 -25.74 -32.91
N GLU A 246 -6.91 -25.99 -32.04
CA GLU A 246 -8.05 -26.88 -32.32
C GLU A 246 -8.88 -26.38 -33.51
N SER A 247 -9.09 -25.07 -33.63
CA SER A 247 -9.82 -24.49 -34.77
C SER A 247 -9.09 -24.69 -36.11
N LEU A 248 -7.76 -24.58 -36.11
CA LEU A 248 -6.91 -24.83 -37.28
C LEU A 248 -6.92 -26.31 -37.69
N PHE A 249 -6.91 -27.23 -36.72
CA PHE A 249 -7.03 -28.67 -36.98
C PHE A 249 -8.43 -29.09 -37.44
N SER A 250 -9.49 -28.38 -37.03
CA SER A 250 -10.87 -28.67 -37.43
C SER A 250 -11.19 -28.24 -38.88
N THR A 251 -10.44 -27.27 -39.44
CA THR A 251 -10.57 -26.85 -40.85
C THR A 251 -9.81 -27.72 -41.87
N SER A 252 -9.06 -28.73 -41.41
CA SER A 252 -8.35 -29.67 -42.30
C SER A 252 -9.26 -30.86 -42.65
N PRO A 253 -9.54 -31.17 -43.93
CA PRO A 253 -10.30 -32.37 -44.26
C PRO A 253 -9.52 -33.63 -43.85
N PRO A 254 -10.20 -34.71 -43.42
CA PRO A 254 -9.52 -35.90 -42.95
C PRO A 254 -8.76 -36.58 -44.09
N GLN A 255 -7.43 -36.47 -44.10
CA GLN A 255 -6.59 -37.34 -44.93
C GLN A 255 -6.55 -38.72 -44.29
N THR A 256 -7.36 -39.62 -44.83
CA THR A 256 -7.27 -41.06 -44.58
C THR A 256 -6.01 -41.57 -45.29
N SER A 257 -4.88 -41.57 -44.60
CA SER A 257 -3.68 -42.29 -45.04
C SER A 257 -3.54 -43.54 -44.19
N GLN A 258 -3.99 -44.65 -44.78
CA GLN A 258 -3.69 -46.01 -44.35
C GLN A 258 -2.17 -46.20 -44.26
N CYS A 259 -1.67 -46.66 -43.11
CA CYS A 259 -0.42 -47.41 -43.03
C CYS A 259 -0.69 -48.69 -42.25
N ALA A 260 -1.05 -49.74 -43.00
CA ALA A 260 -1.08 -51.11 -42.52
C ALA A 260 0.34 -51.72 -42.67
N GLY A 261 0.78 -52.41 -41.62
CA GLY A 261 1.67 -53.58 -41.69
C GLY A 261 3.11 -53.37 -42.15
N ALA A 262 4.05 -53.31 -41.21
CA ALA A 262 5.38 -53.90 -41.38
C ALA A 262 5.92 -54.35 -40.00
N GLU A 263 6.10 -55.65 -39.83
CA GLU A 263 6.77 -56.29 -38.68
C GLU A 263 8.24 -55.86 -38.59
N PRO A 264 8.85 -55.74 -37.39
CA PRO A 264 10.29 -55.74 -37.26
C PRO A 264 10.81 -57.16 -36.95
N VAL A 265 11.64 -57.66 -37.86
CA VAL A 265 12.46 -58.85 -37.71
C VAL A 265 13.43 -58.67 -36.53
N ILE A 266 13.37 -59.57 -35.56
CA ILE A 266 14.32 -59.70 -34.45
C ILE A 266 15.52 -60.51 -34.95
N ASN A 267 16.74 -60.02 -34.70
CA ASN A 267 17.92 -60.90 -34.65
C ASN A 267 18.80 -60.54 -33.43
N PRO A 268 19.27 -61.53 -32.65
CA PRO A 268 19.88 -61.31 -31.33
C PRO A 268 21.40 -61.55 -31.33
N SER A 269 22.19 -60.66 -30.72
CA SER A 269 23.55 -60.99 -30.23
C SER A 269 23.98 -60.03 -29.12
N ASP A 270 24.58 -60.62 -28.07
CA ASP A 270 25.47 -60.02 -27.05
C ASP A 270 24.86 -59.49 -25.73
N THR A 271 24.51 -60.45 -24.86
CA THR A 271 25.23 -60.79 -23.59
C THR A 271 26.33 -59.80 -23.17
N SER A 272 26.57 -59.36 -21.92
CA SER A 272 26.13 -59.71 -20.57
C SER A 272 26.81 -58.76 -19.56
N MET A 273 26.10 -58.43 -18.47
CA MET A 273 26.53 -58.37 -17.06
C MET A 273 28.00 -57.98 -16.72
N ILE A 274 28.21 -56.88 -15.99
CA ILE A 274 29.06 -56.84 -14.77
C ILE A 274 28.49 -55.81 -13.77
N GLU A 275 28.20 -56.31 -12.58
CA GLU A 275 27.90 -55.61 -11.31
C GLU A 275 29.21 -55.56 -10.48
N GLY A 276 29.45 -54.53 -9.65
CA GLY A 276 30.60 -54.57 -8.74
C GLY A 276 31.00 -53.28 -8.04
N THR A 277 30.92 -53.30 -6.72
CA THR A 277 31.06 -52.22 -5.72
C THR A 277 32.49 -52.10 -5.13
N SER A 278 32.80 -50.93 -4.53
CA SER A 278 33.86 -50.61 -3.51
C SER A 278 35.33 -50.62 -3.99
N THR A 279 36.28 -49.77 -3.57
CA THR A 279 36.63 -49.10 -2.29
C THR A 279 37.72 -48.04 -2.66
N SER A 280 38.00 -46.91 -1.98
CA SER A 280 38.75 -46.78 -0.72
C SER A 280 39.02 -45.31 -0.36
N ALA A 281 39.24 -45.06 0.93
CA ALA A 281 39.35 -43.79 1.66
C ALA A 281 40.62 -42.93 1.45
N SER A 282 40.58 -41.64 1.84
CA SER A 282 41.42 -41.07 2.94
C SER A 282 41.38 -39.51 3.07
N GLY A 283 41.16 -39.03 4.31
CA GLY A 283 41.99 -37.98 4.96
C GLY A 283 41.64 -36.48 4.82
N PRO A 284 42.05 -35.60 5.78
CA PRO A 284 41.21 -34.48 6.25
C PRO A 284 41.71 -33.03 5.98
N SER A 285 40.79 -32.07 6.25
CA SER A 285 40.83 -30.58 6.22
C SER A 285 42.13 -29.88 6.70
N PRO A 286 42.42 -28.61 6.32
CA PRO A 286 41.92 -27.47 7.12
C PRO A 286 41.64 -26.13 6.38
N ASN A 287 40.66 -25.38 6.91
CA ASN A 287 40.56 -23.91 7.01
C ASN A 287 41.10 -23.02 5.87
N SER A 288 40.20 -22.31 5.20
CA SER A 288 40.39 -20.87 4.95
C SER A 288 39.07 -20.10 5.01
N LYS A 289 39.01 -19.18 5.98
CA LYS A 289 37.97 -18.16 6.11
C LYS A 289 38.11 -17.21 4.94
N THR A 290 37.07 -17.08 4.11
CA THR A 290 36.95 -15.96 3.14
C THR A 290 35.84 -15.02 3.61
N PRO A 291 36.07 -13.70 3.62
CA PRO A 291 35.34 -12.77 4.47
C PRO A 291 33.94 -12.43 3.90
N LEU A 292 32.94 -12.53 4.76
CA LEU A 292 31.69 -11.78 4.67
C LEU A 292 32.02 -10.31 4.91
N ILE A 293 31.56 -9.42 4.03
CA ILE A 293 31.79 -7.96 3.97
C ILE A 293 32.92 -7.58 3.00
N ARG A 294 32.51 -7.23 1.77
CA ARG A 294 33.31 -6.39 0.88
C ARG A 294 32.85 -4.93 1.06
N PRO A 295 33.71 -3.99 1.46
CA PRO A 295 33.38 -2.59 1.47
C PRO A 295 33.43 -2.05 0.04
N GLY A 296 32.38 -1.33 -0.38
CA GLY A 296 32.31 -0.69 -1.68
C GLY A 296 31.19 -1.21 -2.58
N SER A 297 29.93 -0.91 -2.22
CA SER A 297 28.90 -0.70 -3.24
C SER A 297 28.60 0.80 -3.28
N GLN A 298 29.26 1.50 -4.20
CA GLN A 298 28.73 2.77 -4.70
C GLN A 298 27.31 2.48 -5.19
N GLY A 299 26.35 3.28 -4.75
CA GLY A 299 24.94 3.10 -5.03
C GLY A 299 24.70 2.96 -6.53
N ARG A 300 24.05 1.86 -6.94
CA ARG A 300 23.51 1.76 -8.30
C ARG A 300 22.54 2.91 -8.51
N ARG A 301 22.74 3.67 -9.59
CA ARG A 301 21.82 4.72 -10.02
C ARG A 301 20.56 4.05 -10.57
N TYR A 302 19.40 4.50 -10.12
CA TYR A 302 18.12 4.03 -10.63
C TYR A 302 18.05 4.33 -12.14
N GLY A 303 17.87 3.29 -12.97
CA GLY A 303 17.80 3.39 -14.44
C GLY A 303 19.08 3.08 -15.24
N SER A 304 20.11 2.42 -14.66
CA SER A 304 21.30 1.98 -15.43
C SER A 304 21.20 0.50 -15.88
N PRO A 305 21.66 0.15 -17.10
CA PRO A 305 21.50 -1.20 -17.67
C PRO A 305 22.32 -2.26 -16.92
N ALA A 306 21.80 -3.49 -16.88
CA ALA A 306 22.53 -4.66 -16.43
C ALA A 306 23.58 -5.06 -17.49
N SER A 307 24.86 -4.99 -17.14
CA SER A 307 25.92 -5.57 -17.97
C SER A 307 26.11 -7.03 -17.55
N ASP A 308 25.48 -7.94 -18.30
CA ASP A 308 25.77 -9.37 -18.22
C ASP A 308 27.20 -9.60 -18.73
N THR A 309 28.05 -10.17 -17.87
CA THR A 309 29.41 -10.56 -18.25
C THR A 309 29.30 -11.86 -19.02
N SER A 310 29.40 -11.78 -20.35
CA SER A 310 29.46 -12.94 -21.25
C SER A 310 30.72 -13.75 -20.99
N VAL A 311 30.59 -14.93 -20.38
CA VAL A 311 31.61 -15.98 -20.46
C VAL A 311 31.23 -16.87 -21.63
N SER A 312 32.06 -16.84 -22.68
CA SER A 312 31.97 -17.73 -23.83
C SER A 312 32.45 -19.13 -23.45
N SER A 313 31.59 -20.12 -23.61
CA SER A 313 31.99 -21.52 -23.79
C SER A 313 30.97 -22.20 -24.67
N SER A 314 31.43 -22.58 -25.85
CA SER A 314 30.75 -23.36 -26.86
C SER A 314 30.62 -24.81 -26.41
N ASP A 315 29.39 -25.33 -26.36
CA ASP A 315 29.13 -26.76 -26.52
C ASP A 315 27.75 -26.98 -27.16
N ASN A 316 27.76 -27.64 -28.32
CA ASN A 316 26.59 -28.07 -29.06
C ASN A 316 26.07 -29.37 -28.43
N SER A 317 24.84 -29.35 -27.90
CA SER A 317 24.03 -30.56 -27.67
C SER A 317 22.54 -30.20 -27.73
N PRO A 318 21.68 -31.05 -28.34
CA PRO A 318 20.29 -30.71 -28.59
C PRO A 318 19.47 -30.72 -27.28
N ALA A 319 18.59 -29.72 -27.17
CA ALA A 319 17.78 -29.44 -25.98
C ALA A 319 16.80 -30.58 -25.62
N PRO A 320 16.67 -30.97 -24.34
CA PRO A 320 15.54 -31.76 -23.88
C PRO A 320 14.30 -30.87 -23.68
N SER A 321 13.15 -31.40 -24.08
CA SER A 321 11.80 -30.79 -24.03
C SER A 321 11.40 -30.25 -22.64
N PRO A 322 10.69 -29.10 -22.54
CA PRO A 322 10.34 -28.50 -21.26
C PRO A 322 9.03 -29.10 -20.72
N SER A 323 9.11 -30.14 -19.89
CA SER A 323 8.05 -30.48 -18.95
C SER A 323 8.37 -29.84 -17.59
N ALA A 324 8.22 -28.51 -17.49
CA ALA A 324 8.35 -27.80 -16.22
C ALA A 324 7.01 -27.86 -15.47
N THR A 325 6.91 -28.76 -14.50
CA THR A 325 5.92 -28.68 -13.43
C THR A 325 6.09 -27.36 -12.69
N ASN A 326 5.13 -26.44 -12.87
CA ASN A 326 5.01 -25.19 -12.12
C ASN A 326 4.67 -25.48 -10.64
N SER A 327 5.64 -25.94 -9.85
CA SER A 327 5.52 -25.88 -8.39
C SER A 327 5.86 -24.45 -7.96
N THR A 328 4.90 -23.75 -7.37
CA THR A 328 5.16 -22.48 -6.68
C THR A 328 6.29 -22.71 -5.65
N PRO A 329 7.36 -21.90 -5.64
CA PRO A 329 8.47 -22.11 -4.72
C PRO A 329 7.96 -22.05 -3.26
N PRO A 330 8.51 -22.88 -2.36
CA PRO A 330 8.11 -22.89 -0.97
C PRO A 330 8.36 -21.52 -0.31
N TYR A 331 7.48 -21.13 0.62
CA TYR A 331 7.52 -19.81 1.29
C TYR A 331 8.90 -19.46 1.88
N SER A 332 9.68 -20.46 2.31
CA SER A 332 11.03 -20.29 2.85
C SER A 332 12.05 -19.76 1.85
N GLU A 333 11.88 -20.02 0.55
CA GLU A 333 12.79 -19.56 -0.51
C GLU A 333 12.51 -18.13 -0.95
N ILE A 334 11.30 -17.64 -0.74
CA ILE A 334 10.90 -16.26 -1.04
C ILE A 334 11.52 -15.28 -0.02
N PHE A 335 11.67 -15.70 1.24
CA PHE A 335 12.25 -14.89 2.32
C PHE A 335 13.79 -14.86 2.27
N THR A 336 14.33 -14.28 1.21
CA THR A 336 15.78 -14.03 1.12
C THR A 336 16.25 -13.12 2.27
N PRO A 337 17.53 -13.23 2.70
CA PRO A 337 18.07 -12.37 3.76
C PRO A 337 17.90 -10.87 3.47
N ARG A 338 18.01 -10.47 2.20
CA ARG A 338 17.78 -9.08 1.75
C ARG A 338 16.33 -8.66 1.95
N LEU A 339 15.38 -9.48 1.51
CA LEU A 339 13.96 -9.20 1.68
C LEU A 339 13.57 -9.13 3.16
N ARG A 340 14.09 -10.02 4.01
CA ARG A 340 13.84 -9.98 5.46
C ARG A 340 14.28 -8.66 6.09
N ILE A 341 15.47 -8.15 5.75
CA ILE A 341 15.96 -6.86 6.27
C ILE A 341 15.03 -5.73 5.83
N VAL A 342 14.59 -5.70 4.57
CA VAL A 342 13.67 -4.66 4.07
C VAL A 342 12.32 -4.73 4.78
N LEU A 343 11.76 -5.93 4.96
CA LEU A 343 10.48 -6.12 5.66
C LEU A 343 10.56 -5.72 7.13
N ILE A 344 11.64 -6.08 7.84
CA ILE A 344 11.85 -5.66 9.23
C ILE A 344 11.91 -4.13 9.32
N ASN A 345 12.69 -3.49 8.46
CA ASN A 345 12.76 -2.02 8.39
C ASN A 345 11.39 -1.39 8.09
N TYR A 346 10.61 -1.99 7.19
CA TYR A 346 9.26 -1.54 6.90
C TYR A 346 8.32 -1.63 8.11
N CYS A 347 8.40 -2.71 8.88
CA CYS A 347 7.63 -2.86 10.12
C CYS A 347 8.02 -1.79 11.15
N PHE A 348 9.31 -1.51 11.33
CA PHE A 348 9.76 -0.46 12.24
C PHE A 348 9.34 0.94 11.78
N LEU A 349 9.39 1.22 10.47
CA LEU A 349 8.90 2.46 9.89
C LEU A 349 7.40 2.64 10.18
N ASN A 350 6.56 1.65 9.85
CA ASN A 350 5.13 1.71 10.14
C ASN A 350 4.85 1.89 11.63
N PHE A 351 5.52 1.11 12.50
CA PHE A 351 5.34 1.22 13.94
C PHE A 351 5.64 2.63 14.45
N THR A 352 6.78 3.19 14.02
CA THR A 352 7.23 4.51 14.47
C THR A 352 6.33 5.62 13.92
N ASP A 353 5.93 5.53 12.64
CA ASP A 353 5.01 6.48 12.00
C ASP A 353 3.63 6.46 12.66
N MET A 354 3.09 5.27 12.96
CA MET A 354 1.81 5.18 13.67
C MET A 354 1.90 5.74 15.09
N CYS A 355 2.99 5.50 15.82
CA CYS A 355 3.21 6.15 17.11
C CYS A 355 3.20 7.67 16.99
N TYR A 356 3.81 8.21 15.95
CA TYR A 356 3.84 9.65 15.68
C TYR A 356 2.45 10.21 15.32
N CYS A 357 1.72 9.55 14.42
CA CYS A 357 0.37 9.94 14.00
C CYS A 357 -0.62 10.02 15.18
N VAL A 358 -0.47 9.12 16.16
CA VAL A 358 -1.28 9.10 17.40
C VAL A 358 -0.87 10.20 18.38
N LEU A 359 0.44 10.44 18.51
CA LEU A 359 0.96 11.43 19.46
C LEU A 359 0.63 12.86 19.05
N ILE A 360 0.57 13.18 17.76
CA ILE A 360 0.28 14.56 17.30
C ILE A 360 -1.06 15.06 17.87
N PRO A 361 -2.22 14.44 17.60
CA PRO A 361 -3.49 14.91 18.15
C PRO A 361 -3.55 14.84 19.68
N LEU A 362 -2.90 13.85 20.28
CA LEU A 362 -2.87 13.70 21.73
C LEU A 362 -2.13 14.87 22.40
N VAL A 363 -0.95 15.24 21.90
CA VAL A 363 -0.20 16.40 22.40
C VAL A 363 -0.96 17.71 22.13
N TYR A 364 -1.63 17.80 20.97
CA TYR A 364 -2.35 19.01 20.60
C TYR A 364 -3.62 19.21 21.45
N SER A 365 -4.32 18.15 21.82
CA SER A 365 -5.54 18.19 22.65
C SER A 365 -5.29 18.19 24.17
N THR A 366 -4.11 17.78 24.62
CA THR A 366 -3.76 17.76 26.04
C THR A 366 -3.74 19.17 26.61
N SER A 367 -4.24 19.36 27.84
CA SER A 367 -4.33 20.67 28.49
C SER A 367 -2.95 21.32 28.69
N THR A 368 -2.89 22.65 28.56
CA THR A 368 -1.64 23.43 28.66
C THR A 368 -1.03 23.38 30.06
N SER A 369 -1.87 23.44 31.09
CA SER A 369 -1.50 23.26 32.50
C SER A 369 -2.27 22.07 33.10
N PRO A 370 -1.64 21.12 33.81
CA PRO A 370 -0.21 20.98 34.17
C PRO A 370 0.65 20.19 33.15
N PHE A 371 0.06 19.64 32.09
CA PHE A 371 0.70 18.61 31.26
C PHE A 371 1.57 19.13 30.11
N GLY A 372 1.50 20.43 29.80
CA GLY A 372 2.27 21.07 28.73
C GLY A 372 1.83 20.69 27.32
N GLY A 373 0.55 20.33 27.13
CA GLY A 373 -0.03 20.19 25.78
C GLY A 373 -0.45 21.55 25.20
N LEU A 374 -1.10 21.56 24.03
CA LEU A 374 -1.54 22.81 23.39
C LEU A 374 -2.97 23.22 23.77
N GLY A 375 -3.77 22.31 24.32
CA GLY A 375 -5.18 22.55 24.67
C GLY A 375 -6.05 22.94 23.48
N PHE A 376 -5.65 22.56 22.27
CA PHE A 376 -6.37 22.92 21.06
C PHE A 376 -7.69 22.17 20.97
N PRO A 377 -8.78 22.86 20.62
CA PRO A 377 -10.04 22.19 20.35
C PRO A 377 -9.91 21.32 19.09
N PRO A 378 -10.70 20.25 18.96
CA PRO A 378 -10.56 19.31 17.86
C PRO A 378 -10.68 19.94 16.46
N HIS A 379 -11.46 21.02 16.31
CA HIS A 379 -11.56 21.75 15.04
C HIS A 379 -10.24 22.40 14.61
N THR A 380 -9.47 22.95 15.56
CA THR A 380 -8.15 23.54 15.28
C THR A 380 -7.15 22.47 14.90
N ILE A 381 -7.18 21.32 15.59
CA ILE A 381 -6.35 20.15 15.26
C ILE A 381 -6.67 19.68 13.83
N GLY A 382 -7.96 19.55 13.52
CA GLY A 382 -8.43 19.21 12.17
C GLY A 382 -7.94 20.20 11.10
N LEU A 383 -7.98 21.51 11.39
CA LEU A 383 -7.49 22.54 10.47
C LEU A 383 -5.98 22.45 10.24
N ILE A 384 -5.19 22.25 11.29
CA ILE A 384 -3.73 22.07 11.19
C ILE A 384 -3.42 20.83 10.35
N MET A 385 -4.04 19.69 10.65
CA MET A 385 -3.81 18.44 9.92
C MET A 385 -4.28 18.52 8.45
N GLY A 386 -5.38 19.23 8.18
CA GLY A 386 -5.87 19.49 6.82
C GLY A 386 -4.92 20.36 6.00
N THR A 387 -4.46 21.48 6.58
CA THR A 387 -3.48 22.36 5.90
C THR A 387 -2.14 21.67 5.68
N PHE A 388 -1.66 20.89 6.67
CA PHE A 388 -0.48 20.04 6.52
C PHE A 388 -0.64 19.06 5.36
N SER A 389 -1.79 18.38 5.25
CA SER A 389 -2.04 17.41 4.18
C SER A 389 -2.01 18.06 2.79
N LEU A 390 -2.55 19.28 2.66
CA LEU A 390 -2.50 20.06 1.42
C LEU A 390 -1.06 20.45 1.04
N VAL A 391 -0.27 20.94 2.00
CA VAL A 391 1.14 21.27 1.79
C VAL A 391 1.95 20.03 1.44
N ASN A 392 1.74 18.93 2.16
CA ASN A 392 2.37 17.65 1.89
C ASN A 392 2.05 17.15 0.48
N ALA A 393 0.79 17.24 0.02
CA ALA A 393 0.41 16.88 -1.35
C ALA A 393 1.24 17.67 -2.39
N PHE A 394 1.40 18.97 -2.17
CA PHE A 394 2.17 19.85 -3.05
C PHE A 394 3.66 19.49 -3.05
N VAL A 395 4.25 19.29 -1.87
CA VAL A 395 5.65 18.87 -1.73
C VAL A 395 5.90 17.53 -2.43
N GLN A 396 4.98 16.56 -2.28
CA GLN A 396 5.09 15.26 -2.94
C GLN A 396 4.99 15.37 -4.46
N MET A 397 4.09 16.20 -4.97
CA MET A 397 3.88 16.40 -6.42
C MET A 397 5.12 16.95 -7.13
N PHE A 398 5.85 17.88 -6.52
CA PHE A 398 6.99 18.56 -7.17
C PHE A 398 8.36 18.01 -6.75
N GLY A 399 8.49 17.47 -5.54
CA GLY A 399 9.78 17.10 -4.94
C GLY A 399 10.16 15.63 -5.14
N LEU A 400 9.20 14.71 -4.95
CA LEU A 400 9.50 13.31 -4.68
C LEU A 400 10.24 12.62 -5.83
N THR A 401 9.74 12.70 -7.05
CA THR A 401 10.34 12.03 -8.21
C THR A 401 11.75 12.54 -8.49
N LYS A 402 11.95 13.85 -8.36
CA LYS A 402 13.24 14.50 -8.63
C LYS A 402 14.28 14.10 -7.59
N VAL A 403 13.88 14.07 -6.32
CA VAL A 403 14.77 13.68 -5.23
C VAL A 403 15.07 12.19 -5.31
N LEU A 404 14.07 11.33 -5.47
CA LEU A 404 14.23 9.88 -5.54
C LEU A 404 15.17 9.46 -6.69
N LYS A 405 15.03 10.06 -7.88
CA LYS A 405 15.93 9.81 -9.02
C LYS A 405 17.37 10.32 -8.78
N LYS A 406 17.55 11.36 -7.95
CA LYS A 406 18.86 11.98 -7.69
C LYS A 406 19.67 11.28 -6.61
N ILE A 407 19.03 10.89 -5.49
CA ILE A 407 19.73 10.32 -4.32
C ILE A 407 19.54 8.81 -4.14
N GLY A 408 18.61 8.21 -4.90
CA GLY A 408 18.28 6.79 -4.84
C GLY A 408 17.38 6.40 -3.66
N PRO A 409 16.69 5.23 -3.74
CA PRO A 409 15.70 4.81 -2.74
C PRO A 409 16.31 4.54 -1.36
N ARG A 410 17.50 3.94 -1.29
CA ARG A 410 18.16 3.63 -0.01
C ARG A 410 18.48 4.88 0.80
N THR A 411 19.13 5.87 0.18
CA THR A 411 19.51 7.12 0.85
C THR A 411 18.26 7.91 1.23
N MET A 412 17.25 7.92 0.37
CA MET A 412 15.97 8.57 0.64
C MET A 412 15.29 7.97 1.87
N TYR A 413 15.26 6.64 1.98
CA TYR A 413 14.74 5.96 3.17
C TYR A 413 15.51 6.36 4.44
N GLN A 414 16.85 6.40 4.40
CA GLN A 414 17.67 6.78 5.56
C GLN A 414 17.41 8.21 6.01
N ILE A 415 17.31 9.17 5.08
CA ILE A 415 17.01 10.58 5.39
C ILE A 415 15.61 10.71 5.98
N ALA A 416 14.62 10.08 5.37
CA ALA A 416 13.24 10.15 5.85
C ALA A 416 13.04 9.42 7.19
N TYR A 417 13.76 8.32 7.45
CA TYR A 417 13.73 7.70 8.76
C TYR A 417 14.44 8.56 9.83
N ALA A 418 15.52 9.23 9.45
CA ALA A 418 16.21 10.17 10.35
C ALA A 418 15.36 11.41 10.67
N SER A 419 14.46 11.84 9.79
CA SER A 419 13.57 12.97 10.05
C SER A 419 12.61 12.71 11.21
N LEU A 420 12.22 11.45 11.44
CA LEU A 420 11.38 11.08 12.58
C LEU A 420 11.99 11.50 13.92
N PHE A 421 13.33 11.47 14.06
CA PHE A 421 13.98 11.98 15.27
C PHE A 421 13.64 13.44 15.52
N PHE A 422 13.64 14.27 14.47
CA PHE A 422 13.28 15.69 14.56
C PHE A 422 11.79 15.89 14.78
N ASP A 423 10.94 15.01 14.27
CA ASP A 423 9.50 15.00 14.55
C ASP A 423 9.20 14.78 16.05
N PHE A 424 9.80 13.75 16.65
CA PHE A 424 9.66 13.49 18.09
C PHE A 424 10.32 14.57 18.95
N LEU A 425 11.48 15.08 18.52
CA LEU A 425 12.15 16.19 19.19
C LEU A 425 11.29 17.47 19.15
N GLY A 426 10.61 17.72 18.02
CA GLY A 426 9.67 18.82 17.86
C GLY A 426 8.51 18.73 18.85
N LEU A 427 7.89 17.54 18.98
CA LEU A 427 6.84 17.30 19.97
C LEU A 427 7.33 17.53 21.41
N TRP A 428 8.55 17.09 21.73
CA TRP A 428 9.16 17.34 23.04
C TRP A 428 9.43 18.85 23.27
N LEU A 429 10.00 19.53 22.28
CA LEU A 429 10.30 20.98 22.33
C LEU A 429 9.04 21.81 22.52
N VAL A 430 7.96 21.49 21.80
CA VAL A 430 6.64 22.14 21.98
C VAL A 430 6.20 22.07 23.43
N ARG A 431 6.29 20.90 24.06
CA ARG A 431 5.89 20.72 25.46
C ARG A 431 6.75 21.51 26.43
N VAL A 432 8.06 21.57 26.19
CA VAL A 432 9.00 22.35 27.02
C VAL A 432 8.73 23.85 26.88
N LEU A 433 8.54 24.34 25.65
CA LEU A 433 8.26 25.76 25.37
C LEU A 433 6.94 26.20 25.98
N VAL A 434 5.87 25.42 25.85
CA VAL A 434 4.57 25.75 26.46
C VAL A 434 4.68 25.83 27.98
N LYS A 435 5.45 24.94 28.63
CA LYS A 435 5.70 25.01 30.07
C LYS A 435 6.50 26.26 30.46
N TRP A 436 7.51 26.62 29.66
CA TRP A 436 8.35 27.78 29.92
C TRP A 436 7.59 29.10 29.78
N GLU A 437 6.66 29.17 28.83
CA GLU A 437 5.80 30.32 28.55
C GLU A 437 4.57 30.40 29.48
N GLY A 438 4.57 29.65 30.59
CA GLY A 438 3.48 29.67 31.57
C GLY A 438 2.15 29.10 31.05
N GLY A 439 2.21 28.14 30.12
CA GLY A 439 1.03 27.49 29.54
C GLY A 439 0.40 28.24 28.38
N LYS A 440 1.07 29.25 27.82
CA LYS A 440 0.60 30.01 26.65
C LYS A 440 1.23 29.46 25.36
N VAL A 441 0.43 29.40 24.30
CA VAL A 441 0.90 29.06 22.95
C VAL A 441 1.43 30.34 22.30
N THR A 442 2.75 30.55 22.32
CA THR A 442 3.41 31.72 21.73
C THR A 442 3.82 31.48 20.27
N GLY A 443 4.28 32.52 19.58
CA GLY A 443 4.78 32.40 18.20
C GLY A 443 5.95 31.43 18.05
N ALA A 444 6.77 31.26 19.10
CA ALA A 444 7.84 30.27 19.13
C ALA A 444 7.32 28.83 19.08
N VAL A 445 6.22 28.54 19.77
CA VAL A 445 5.55 27.23 19.73
C VAL A 445 5.04 26.93 18.32
N TRP A 446 4.41 27.91 17.68
CA TRP A 446 3.98 27.79 16.28
C TRP A 446 5.15 27.58 15.31
N ALA A 447 6.28 28.26 15.51
CA ALA A 447 7.46 28.06 14.68
C ALA A 447 8.00 26.61 14.78
N VAL A 448 8.08 26.05 16.00
CA VAL A 448 8.50 24.65 16.19
C VAL A 448 7.50 23.68 15.57
N LEU A 449 6.19 23.93 15.72
CA LEU A 449 5.15 23.11 15.09
C LEU A 449 5.29 23.09 13.55
N MET A 450 5.54 24.24 12.93
CA MET A 450 5.73 24.33 11.48
C MET A 450 6.99 23.58 11.01
N VAL A 451 8.09 23.69 11.75
CA VAL A 451 9.33 22.96 11.44
C VAL A 451 9.12 21.45 11.59
N GLN A 452 8.46 21.02 12.66
CA GLN A 452 8.09 19.63 12.91
C GLN A 452 7.25 19.08 11.74
N LEU A 453 6.15 19.74 11.38
CA LEU A 453 5.31 19.33 10.25
C LEU A 453 6.08 19.32 8.91
N GLY A 454 7.09 20.18 8.75
CA GLY A 454 7.99 20.14 7.60
C GLY A 454 8.77 18.82 7.50
N PHE A 455 9.29 18.31 8.62
CA PHE A 455 9.98 17.01 8.66
C PHE A 455 9.01 15.84 8.42
N ALA A 456 7.78 15.92 8.96
CA ALA A 456 6.75 14.91 8.74
C ALA A 456 6.43 14.66 7.25
N CYS A 457 6.60 15.67 6.38
CA CYS A 457 6.41 15.51 4.93
C CYS A 457 7.36 14.45 4.31
N LEU A 458 8.53 14.22 4.92
CA LEU A 458 9.52 13.26 4.42
C LEU A 458 9.10 11.80 4.66
N ILE A 459 8.27 11.52 5.66
CA ILE A 459 7.88 10.16 6.06
C ILE A 459 7.17 9.42 4.92
N ASN A 460 6.24 10.10 4.24
CA ASN A 460 5.53 9.57 3.06
C ASN A 460 6.51 9.11 1.96
N THR A 461 7.67 9.75 1.86
CA THR A 461 8.69 9.32 0.92
C THR A 461 9.37 8.01 1.33
N ALA A 462 9.54 7.76 2.63
CA ALA A 462 10.08 6.50 3.12
C ALA A 462 9.22 5.32 2.67
N PHE A 463 7.89 5.44 2.74
CA PHE A 463 6.95 4.41 2.25
C PHE A 463 7.14 4.07 0.78
N ASN A 464 7.34 5.08 -0.07
CA ASN A 464 7.58 4.87 -1.50
C ASN A 464 8.95 4.22 -1.75
N ALA A 465 9.99 4.69 -1.05
CA ALA A 465 11.33 4.13 -1.14
C ALA A 465 11.34 2.66 -0.70
N THR A 466 10.67 2.32 0.40
CA THR A 466 10.58 0.94 0.88
C THR A 466 9.80 0.04 -0.08
N SER A 467 8.70 0.54 -0.65
CA SER A 467 7.94 -0.22 -1.67
C SER A 467 8.80 -0.57 -2.88
N LEU A 468 9.66 0.37 -3.31
CA LEU A 468 10.61 0.13 -4.39
C LEU A 468 11.70 -0.89 -3.98
N LEU A 469 12.27 -0.76 -2.78
CA LEU A 469 13.28 -1.67 -2.25
C LEU A 469 12.75 -3.10 -2.07
N VAL A 470 11.48 -3.27 -1.69
CA VAL A 470 10.82 -4.58 -1.60
C VAL A 470 10.81 -5.25 -2.97
N VAL A 471 10.44 -4.51 -4.01
CA VAL A 471 10.39 -5.05 -5.37
C VAL A 471 11.78 -5.34 -5.94
N GLU A 472 12.77 -4.52 -5.65
CA GLU A 472 14.17 -4.79 -6.02
C GLU A 472 14.77 -5.99 -5.27
N SER A 473 14.26 -6.30 -4.08
CA SER A 473 14.72 -7.41 -3.24
C SER A 473 13.97 -8.72 -3.50
N ALA A 474 12.87 -8.67 -4.25
CA ALA A 474 12.11 -9.85 -4.62
C ALA A 474 12.93 -10.69 -5.61
N PRO A 475 13.07 -12.01 -5.41
CA PRO A 475 13.78 -12.86 -6.35
C PRO A 475 13.10 -12.82 -7.73
N SER A 476 13.84 -12.45 -8.76
CA SER A 476 13.32 -12.39 -10.12
C SER A 476 12.94 -13.81 -10.59
N ARG A 477 11.73 -13.97 -11.13
CA ARG A 477 11.30 -15.22 -11.78
C ARG A 477 12.11 -15.58 -13.03
N SER A 478 13.04 -14.74 -13.48
CA SER A 478 13.83 -14.96 -14.71
C SER A 478 15.21 -15.57 -14.50
N GLY A 479 15.51 -16.09 -13.29
CA GLY A 479 16.80 -16.73 -12.98
C GLY A 479 16.77 -18.26 -12.95
N SER A 480 15.68 -18.89 -13.41
CA SER A 480 15.60 -20.34 -13.65
C SER A 480 15.40 -20.55 -15.15
N GLY A 481 16.53 -20.60 -15.84
CA GLY A 481 16.68 -20.84 -17.27
C GLY A 481 18.15 -20.94 -17.56
#